data_AF-A0A967N7Z5-F1
#
_entry.id   AF-A0A967N7Z5-F1
#
_cell.length_a   1.000
_cell.length_b   1.000
_cell.length_c   1.000
_cell.angle_alpha   90.00
_cell.angle_beta   90.00
_cell.angle_gamma   90.00
#
_symmetry.space_group_name_H-M   'P 1'
#
loop_
_entity.id
_entity.type
_entity.pdbx_description
1 polymer ?
#
loop_
_entity_poly.entity_id
_entity_poly.type
_entity_poly.pdbx_seq_one_letter_code
_entity_poly.pdbx_strand_id
1 'polypeptide(L)' 'MRLKPLPRGEGYEFIDSIKGGVIPNKFIPSVDKGIQEAARKGVLAGYPVVDFAAE' A
#
# COMPACT_ATOMS: atom_id res chain seq x y z
N MET A 1 -0.44 -8.80 -3.64
CA MET A 1 0.30 -7.55 -3.42
C MET A 1 1.15 -7.26 -4.64
N ARG A 2 0.62 -6.44 -5.53
CA ARG A 2 1.30 -5.79 -6.64
C ARG A 2 1.41 -4.31 -6.27
N LEU A 3 2.55 -3.71 -6.59
CA LEU A 3 2.78 -2.29 -6.42
C LEU A 3 2.82 -1.65 -7.80
N LYS A 4 2.06 -0.57 -7.98
CA LYS A 4 2.07 0.22 -9.21
C LYS A 4 2.50 1.65 -8.91
N PRO A 5 3.36 2.26 -9.75
CA PRO A 5 3.66 3.67 -9.63
C PRO A 5 2.43 4.49 -10.00
N LEU A 6 2.19 5.58 -9.26
CA LEU A 6 1.20 6.58 -9.59
C LEU A 6 1.88 7.84 -10.14
N PRO A 7 1.16 8.65 -10.93
CA PRO A 7 1.51 10.03 -11.18
C PRO A 7 1.96 10.78 -9.93
N ARG A 8 2.91 11.69 -10.13
CA ARG A 8 3.52 12.45 -9.05
C ARG A 8 2.48 13.34 -8.37
N GLY A 9 2.38 13.27 -7.04
CA GLY A 9 1.43 14.03 -6.24
C GLY A 9 0.12 13.30 -5.93
N GLU A 10 -0.06 12.07 -6.39
CA GLU A 10 -1.22 11.24 -6.02
C GLU A 10 -1.06 10.57 -4.66
N GLY A 11 0.15 10.51 -4.11
CA GLY A 11 0.37 10.00 -2.76
C GLY A 11 0.25 8.47 -2.70
N TYR A 12 -0.63 7.94 -1.85
CA TYR A 12 -0.76 6.50 -1.65
C TYR A 12 -2.21 6.06 -1.80
N GLU A 13 -2.43 4.99 -2.57
CA GLU A 13 -3.74 4.39 -2.75
C GLU A 13 -3.71 2.89 -2.43
N PHE A 14 -4.65 2.44 -1.61
CA PHE A 14 -4.85 1.01 -1.34
C PHE A 14 -6.05 0.51 -2.13
N ILE A 15 -5.82 -0.34 -3.12
CA ILE A 15 -6.84 -0.92 -3.99
C ILE A 15 -7.18 -2.31 -3.46
N ASP A 16 -8.37 -2.45 -2.87
CA ASP A 16 -8.89 -3.76 -2.48
C ASP A 16 -9.32 -4.56 -3.72
N SER A 17 -8.37 -5.33 -4.28
CA SER A 17 -8.63 -6.28 -5.37
C SER A 17 -8.85 -7.71 -4.85
N ILE A 18 -9.20 -7.89 -3.57
CA ILE A 18 -9.35 -9.21 -2.94
C ILE A 18 -10.60 -9.90 -3.52
N LYS A 19 -10.42 -10.64 -4.62
CA LYS A 19 -11.47 -11.46 -5.24
C LYS A 19 -11.51 -12.84 -4.58
N GLY A 20 -12.72 -13.32 -4.27
CA GLY A 20 -12.94 -14.71 -3.86
C GLY A 20 -12.74 -15.02 -2.37
N GLY A 21 -12.67 -14.02 -1.49
CA GLY A 21 -12.65 -14.25 -0.03
C GLY A 21 -11.37 -14.89 0.52
N VAL A 22 -10.27 -14.84 -0.23
CA VAL A 22 -8.96 -15.40 0.17
C VAL A 22 -8.42 -14.74 1.44
N ILE A 23 -8.80 -13.48 1.69
CA ILE A 23 -8.43 -12.73 2.89
C ILE A 23 -9.72 -12.27 3.59
N PRO A 24 -9.90 -12.55 4.89
CA PRO A 24 -11.03 -12.01 5.64
C PRO A 24 -10.94 -10.49 5.73
N ASN A 25 -12.04 -9.79 5.41
CA ASN A 25 -12.12 -8.31 5.37
C ASN A 25 -11.64 -7.61 6.65
N LYS A 26 -11.65 -8.31 7.79
CA LYS A 26 -11.16 -7.81 9.08
C LYS A 26 -9.65 -7.53 9.10
N PHE A 27 -8.87 -8.18 8.24
CA PHE A 27 -7.41 -8.01 8.17
C PHE A 27 -6.97 -6.94 7.18
N ILE A 28 -7.84 -6.51 6.26
CA ILE A 28 -7.57 -5.44 5.29
C ILE A 28 -7.04 -4.16 5.97
N PRO A 29 -7.66 -3.61 7.03
CA PRO A 29 -7.15 -2.42 7.69
C PRO A 29 -5.81 -2.65 8.40
N SER A 30 -5.50 -3.88 8.83
CA SER A 30 -4.20 -4.21 9.42
C SER A 30 -3.10 -4.24 8.35
N VAL A 31 -3.42 -4.74 7.16
CA VAL A 31 -2.50 -4.77 6.01
C VAL A 31 -2.21 -3.35 5.52
N ASP A 32 -3.25 -2.52 5.34
CA ASP A 32 -3.09 -1.12 4.94
C ASP A 32 -2.21 -0.33 5.92
N LYS A 33 -2.45 -0.47 7.23
CA LYS A 33 -1.59 0.13 8.26
C LYS A 33 -0.14 -0.33 8.16
N GLY A 34 0.10 -1.62 7.90
CA GLY A 34 1.44 -2.16 7.70
C GLY A 34 2.14 -1.56 6.49
N ILE A 35 1.41 -1.35 5.39
CA ILE A 35 1.94 -0.72 4.17
C ILE A 35 2.27 0.74 4.43
N GLN A 36 1.40 1.50 5.10
CA GLN A 36 1.67 2.91 5.44
C GLN A 36 2.89 3.04 6.36
N GLU A 37 3.02 2.20 7.38
CA GLU A 37 4.19 2.21 8.28
C GLU A 37 5.47 1.82 7.55
N ALA A 38 5.42 0.83 6.65
CA ALA A 38 6.56 0.47 5.81
C ALA A 38 6.91 1.60 4.83
N ALA A 39 5.92 2.26 4.24
CA ALA A 39 6.11 3.37 3.31
C ALA A 39 6.77 4.57 3.98
N ARG A 40 6.48 4.84 5.26
CA ARG A 40 7.15 5.89 6.04
C ARG A 40 8.65 5.66 6.21
N LYS A 41 9.12 4.42 6.11
CA LYS A 41 10.53 4.03 6.24
C LYS A 41 11.04 3.45 4.93
N GLY A 42 11.17 4.29 3.91
CA GLY A 42 11.65 3.87 2.59
C GLY A 42 13.04 3.24 2.66
N VAL A 43 13.19 2.09 1.99
CA VAL A 43 14.37 1.20 2.11
C VAL A 43 15.63 1.80 1.49
N LEU A 44 15.48 2.75 0.55
CA LEU A 44 16.58 3.35 -0.20
C LEU A 44 17.38 4.39 0.60
N ALA A 45 16.69 5.24 1.36
CA ALA A 45 17.32 6.37 2.05
C ALA A 45 16.54 6.85 3.28
N GLY A 46 15.58 6.06 3.77
CA GLY A 46 14.74 6.43 4.92
C GLY A 46 13.68 7.49 4.61
N TYR A 47 13.57 7.96 3.36
CA TYR A 47 12.51 8.88 2.94
C TYR A 47 11.19 8.14 2.78
N PRO A 48 10.05 8.82 3.03
CA PRO A 48 8.74 8.23 2.79
C PRO A 48 8.57 7.90 1.31
N VAL A 49 8.12 6.68 1.04
CA VAL A 49 7.69 6.27 -0.30
C VAL A 49 6.34 6.93 -0.58
N VAL A 50 6.24 7.60 -1.71
CA VAL A 50 5.04 8.31 -2.17
C VAL A 50 4.77 7.95 -3.63
N ASP A 51 3.58 8.30 -4.10
CA ASP A 51 3.10 8.13 -5.47
C ASP A 51 3.06 6.66 -5.90
N PHE A 52 2.40 5.81 -5.10
CA PHE A 52 2.23 4.39 -5.41
C PHE A 52 0.87 3.83 -4.98
N ALA A 53 0.37 2.87 -5.74
CA ALA A 53 -0.82 2.09 -5.42
C ALA A 53 -0.44 0.65 -5.03
N ALA A 54 -1.10 0.11 -4.01
CA ALA A 54 -0.97 -1.29 -3.57
C ALA A 54 -2.27 -2.06 -3.84
N GLU A 55 -2.19 -3.14 -4.63
CA GLU A 55 -3.33 -4.03 -4.98
C GLU A 55 -3.07 -5.53 -4.74
#